data_AF-A0A8C7JMI2-F1
#
_entry.id   AF-A0A8C7JMI2-F1
#
_cell.length_a   1.000
_cell.length_b   1.000
_cell.length_c   1.000
_cell.angle_alpha   90.00
_cell.angle_beta   90.00
_cell.angle_gamma   90.00
#
_symmetry.space_group_name_H-M   'P 1'
#
loop_
_entity.id
_entity.type
_entity.pdbx_description
1 polymer ?
#
loop_
_entity_poly.entity_id
_entity_poly.type
_entity_poly.pdbx_seq_one_letter_code
_entity_poly.pdbx_strand_id
1 'polypeptide(L)'
;MSRWEDMNKDELERQFSPSQWSHRMSADDVIKSHVTALKEGTERARGLAQTLLNVPYGESEGEKLDVYVPTTTSLDVPLVIYLHGGYWQFLSKEESGFMAVPLVHKGVVVVAVGYDIAPKGNMDLMVSQVRRSVVSVIQQYSHISGLYLCGHSAGAHLAAMILSTDWSQYSVTPQIKGERLEVSR
;
A
#
# COMPACT_ATOMS: atom_id res chain seq x y z
N MET A 1 -10.42 -30.32 9.05
CA MET A 1 -10.08 -29.76 7.73
C MET A 1 -9.13 -30.74 7.07
N SER A 2 -9.29 -31.01 5.77
CA SER A 2 -8.29 -31.73 4.98
C SER A 2 -6.97 -30.94 4.99
N ARG A 3 -5.83 -31.64 4.87
CA ARG A 3 -4.55 -30.94 4.67
C ARG A 3 -4.53 -30.32 3.28
N TRP A 4 -3.84 -29.20 3.11
CA TRP A 4 -3.71 -28.55 1.81
C TRP A 4 -3.03 -29.45 0.76
N GLU A 5 -2.19 -30.39 1.23
CA GLU A 5 -1.52 -31.41 0.41
C GLU A 5 -2.49 -32.37 -0.28
N ASP A 6 -3.68 -32.57 0.31
CA ASP A 6 -4.72 -33.47 -0.21
C ASP A 6 -5.71 -32.75 -1.14
N MET A 7 -5.61 -31.41 -1.26
CA MET A 7 -6.53 -30.61 -2.06
C MET A 7 -6.17 -30.69 -3.54
N ASN A 8 -7.19 -30.82 -4.39
CA ASN A 8 -6.97 -30.68 -5.82
C ASN A 8 -6.72 -29.20 -6.20
N LYS A 9 -6.32 -28.97 -7.46
CA LYS A 9 -5.97 -27.62 -7.94
C LYS A 9 -7.11 -26.60 -7.76
N ASP A 10 -8.35 -26.98 -8.04
CA ASP A 10 -9.50 -26.07 -7.96
C ASP A 10 -9.83 -25.73 -6.50
N GLU A 11 -9.67 -26.70 -5.59
CA GLU A 11 -9.83 -26.48 -4.16
C GLU A 11 -8.78 -25.52 -3.61
N LEU A 12 -7.52 -25.68 -4.04
CA LEU A 12 -6.43 -24.75 -3.70
C LEU A 12 -6.71 -23.35 -4.24
N GLU A 13 -7.10 -23.23 -5.51
CA GLU A 13 -7.41 -21.93 -6.13
C GLU A 13 -8.53 -21.20 -5.37
N ARG A 14 -9.54 -21.94 -4.90
CA ARG A 14 -10.58 -21.42 -4.04
C ARG A 14 -10.05 -20.93 -2.68
N GLN A 15 -9.10 -21.64 -2.06
CA GLN A 15 -8.50 -21.18 -0.79
C GLN A 15 -7.76 -19.83 -0.98
N PHE A 16 -7.16 -19.59 -2.15
CA PHE A 16 -6.46 -18.35 -2.49
C PHE A 16 -7.34 -17.27 -3.13
N SER A 17 -8.67 -17.48 -3.17
CA SER A 17 -9.63 -16.55 -3.76
C SER A 17 -10.52 -15.91 -2.68
N PRO A 18 -10.09 -14.84 -1.97
CA PRO A 18 -10.87 -14.18 -0.93
C PRO A 18 -12.30 -13.81 -1.33
N SER A 19 -12.53 -13.51 -2.62
CA SER A 19 -13.85 -13.19 -3.16
C SER A 19 -14.86 -14.35 -3.02
N GLN A 20 -14.40 -15.60 -3.07
CA GLN A 20 -15.26 -16.79 -2.92
C GLN A 20 -15.74 -17.00 -1.47
N TRP A 21 -15.19 -16.26 -0.52
CA TRP A 21 -15.55 -16.33 0.90
C TRP A 21 -16.46 -15.18 1.34
N SER A 22 -16.87 -14.30 0.41
CA SER A 22 -17.80 -13.21 0.72
C SER A 22 -19.23 -13.74 0.83
N HIS A 23 -19.92 -13.41 1.93
CA HIS A 23 -21.36 -13.64 2.08
C HIS A 23 -22.24 -12.50 1.55
N ARG A 24 -21.64 -11.39 1.11
CA ARG A 24 -22.37 -10.18 0.73
C ARG A 24 -22.91 -10.23 -0.70
N MET A 25 -22.15 -10.84 -1.60
CA MET A 25 -22.38 -10.85 -3.04
C MET A 25 -21.69 -12.07 -3.66
N SER A 26 -21.93 -12.35 -4.95
CA SER A 26 -21.15 -13.32 -5.70
C SER A 26 -19.65 -12.94 -5.75
N ALA A 27 -18.78 -13.90 -6.06
CA ALA A 27 -17.33 -13.67 -6.12
C ALA A 27 -16.96 -12.58 -7.15
N ASP A 28 -17.60 -12.55 -8.31
CA ASP A 28 -17.32 -11.56 -9.35
C ASP A 28 -17.88 -10.19 -8.98
N ASP A 29 -19.10 -10.15 -8.42
CA ASP A 29 -19.74 -8.88 -8.08
C ASP A 29 -19.07 -8.22 -6.88
N VAL A 30 -18.55 -9.00 -5.92
CA VAL A 30 -17.79 -8.42 -4.80
C VAL A 30 -16.47 -7.81 -5.29
N ILE A 31 -15.80 -8.42 -6.27
CA ILE A 31 -14.58 -7.83 -6.87
C ILE A 31 -14.93 -6.52 -7.57
N LYS A 32 -15.96 -6.52 -8.43
CA LYS A 32 -16.40 -5.31 -9.14
C LYS A 32 -16.79 -4.19 -8.17
N SER A 33 -17.65 -4.52 -7.19
CA SER A 33 -18.09 -3.57 -6.16
C SER A 33 -16.92 -3.02 -5.35
N HIS A 34 -15.94 -3.86 -5.00
CA HIS A 34 -14.75 -3.43 -4.28
C HIS A 34 -13.91 -2.45 -5.10
N VAL A 35 -13.61 -2.77 -6.36
CA VAL A 35 -12.83 -1.88 -7.26
C VAL A 35 -13.55 -0.55 -7.44
N THR A 36 -14.87 -0.56 -7.67
CA THR A 36 -15.67 0.66 -7.78
C THR A 36 -15.59 1.49 -6.51
N ALA A 37 -15.78 0.88 -5.33
CA ALA A 37 -15.74 1.59 -4.06
C ALA A 37 -14.36 2.20 -3.77
N LEU A 38 -13.28 1.48 -4.08
CA LEU A 38 -11.92 1.98 -3.95
C LEU A 38 -11.68 3.19 -4.86
N LYS A 39 -12.02 3.06 -6.15
CA LYS A 39 -11.85 4.13 -7.14
C LYS A 39 -12.65 5.38 -6.78
N GLU A 40 -13.93 5.23 -6.47
CA GLU A 40 -14.76 6.35 -6.03
C GLU A 40 -14.24 6.97 -4.73
N GLY A 41 -13.73 6.16 -3.80
CA GLY A 41 -13.08 6.64 -2.58
C GLY A 41 -11.85 7.49 -2.88
N THR A 42 -10.98 7.02 -3.77
CA THR A 42 -9.80 7.76 -4.22
C THR A 42 -10.18 9.07 -4.90
N GLU A 43 -11.15 9.06 -5.83
CA GLU A 43 -11.60 10.27 -6.52
C GLU A 43 -12.24 11.27 -5.56
N ARG A 44 -13.06 10.81 -4.61
CA ARG A 44 -13.56 11.68 -3.54
C ARG A 44 -12.43 12.30 -2.73
N ALA A 45 -11.39 11.52 -2.39
CA ALA A 45 -10.24 12.05 -1.66
C ALA A 45 -9.49 13.12 -2.45
N ARG A 46 -9.28 12.91 -3.76
CA ARG A 46 -8.63 13.90 -4.64
C ARG A 46 -9.42 15.21 -4.75
N GLY A 47 -10.75 15.14 -4.69
CA GLY A 47 -11.62 16.33 -4.70
C GLY A 47 -11.69 17.08 -3.36
N LEU A 48 -11.37 16.42 -2.25
CA LEU A 48 -11.51 16.98 -0.89
C LEU A 48 -10.19 17.32 -0.20
N ALA A 49 -9.09 16.68 -0.61
CA ALA A 49 -7.77 16.88 -0.03
C ALA A 49 -6.81 17.52 -1.04
N GLN A 50 -5.89 18.35 -0.56
CA GLN A 50 -4.77 18.79 -1.37
C GLN A 50 -3.92 17.56 -1.73
N THR A 51 -3.80 17.29 -3.04
CA THR A 51 -3.18 16.06 -3.53
C THR A 51 -2.13 16.38 -4.59
N LEU A 52 -0.92 15.84 -4.41
CA LEU A 52 0.12 15.80 -5.44
C LEU A 52 0.02 14.46 -6.15
N LEU A 53 -0.36 14.47 -7.43
CA LEU A 53 -0.53 13.26 -8.22
C LEU A 53 0.72 12.93 -9.02
N ASN A 54 0.98 11.64 -9.20
CA ASN A 54 2.03 11.12 -10.08
C ASN A 54 3.44 11.63 -9.75
N VAL A 55 3.75 11.84 -8.48
CA VAL A 55 5.08 12.25 -8.03
C VAL A 55 6.06 11.10 -8.30
N PRO A 56 7.05 11.25 -9.18
CA PRO A 56 7.95 10.16 -9.53
C PRO A 56 8.90 9.85 -8.38
N TYR A 57 9.16 8.57 -8.14
CA TYR A 57 10.22 8.11 -7.23
C TYR A 57 11.24 7.19 -7.91
N GLY A 58 11.00 6.84 -9.18
CA GLY A 58 11.86 6.02 -10.02
C GLY A 58 11.55 6.25 -11.50
N GLU A 59 12.07 5.40 -12.37
CA GLU A 59 12.06 5.62 -13.82
C GLU A 59 10.89 4.94 -14.52
N SER A 60 10.31 3.88 -13.95
CA SER A 60 9.20 3.16 -14.57
C SER A 60 7.86 3.88 -14.37
N GLU A 61 6.92 3.61 -15.28
CA GLU A 61 5.54 4.12 -15.16
C GLU A 61 4.85 3.74 -13.85
N GLY A 62 5.21 2.59 -13.26
CA GLY A 62 4.70 2.16 -11.97
C GLY A 62 5.29 2.94 -10.79
N GLU A 63 6.47 3.55 -10.94
CA GLU A 63 7.19 4.21 -9.84
C GLU A 63 6.74 5.65 -9.58
N LYS A 64 5.45 5.79 -9.25
CA LYS A 64 4.79 7.06 -8.99
C LYS A 64 4.03 7.00 -7.65
N LEU A 65 3.98 8.14 -6.96
CA LEU A 65 3.22 8.35 -5.73
C LEU A 65 2.03 9.25 -6.00
N ASP A 66 0.96 9.03 -5.26
CA ASP A 66 -0.01 10.09 -4.98
C ASP A 66 0.10 10.47 -3.50
N VAL A 67 0.30 11.76 -3.23
CA VAL A 67 0.53 12.27 -1.88
C VAL A 67 -0.60 13.22 -1.48
N TYR A 68 -1.33 12.84 -0.43
CA TYR A 68 -2.41 13.60 0.16
C TYR A 68 -1.88 14.38 1.36
N VAL A 69 -1.98 15.69 1.31
CA VAL A 69 -1.33 16.62 2.24
C VAL A 69 -2.37 17.21 3.20
N PRO A 70 -2.14 17.16 4.52
CA PRO A 70 -2.99 17.84 5.49
C PRO A 70 -2.85 19.37 5.38
N THR A 71 -3.90 20.10 5.74
CA THR A 71 -3.90 21.58 5.75
C THR A 71 -3.13 22.20 6.92
N THR A 72 -2.46 21.39 7.76
CA THR A 72 -1.73 21.86 8.94
C THR A 72 -0.44 22.58 8.56
N THR A 73 -0.06 23.58 9.36
CA THR A 73 1.21 24.30 9.24
C THR A 73 2.32 23.68 10.11
N SER A 74 2.04 22.55 10.78
CA SER A 74 3.05 21.84 11.56
C SER A 74 4.18 21.39 10.63
N LEU A 75 5.41 21.68 11.03
CA LEU A 75 6.58 21.16 10.33
C LEU A 75 6.79 19.68 10.62
N ASP A 76 6.21 19.14 11.69
CA ASP A 76 6.38 17.75 12.10
C ASP A 76 5.04 17.02 12.06
N VAL A 77 4.86 16.14 11.06
CA VAL A 77 3.60 15.43 10.79
C VAL A 77 3.82 13.92 10.67
N PRO A 78 2.90 13.08 11.16
CA PRO A 78 2.95 11.65 10.89
C PRO A 78 2.67 11.37 9.41
N LEU A 79 3.34 10.37 8.85
CA LEU A 79 3.17 9.96 7.46
C LEU A 79 2.78 8.49 7.39
N VAL A 80 1.78 8.16 6.57
CA VAL A 80 1.38 6.78 6.25
C VAL A 80 1.71 6.50 4.80
N ILE A 81 2.50 5.45 4.56
CA ILE A 81 2.65 4.83 3.24
C ILE A 81 1.63 3.70 3.13
N TYR A 82 0.79 3.76 2.10
CA TYR A 82 -0.17 2.71 1.76
C TYR A 82 0.29 1.91 0.53
N LEU A 83 0.31 0.58 0.66
CA LEU A 83 0.66 -0.38 -0.38
C LEU A 83 -0.57 -1.21 -0.77
N HIS A 84 -0.97 -1.14 -2.04
CA HIS A 84 -2.19 -1.78 -2.50
C HIS A 84 -2.09 -3.31 -2.54
N GLY A 85 -3.26 -3.97 -2.60
CA GLY A 85 -3.35 -5.42 -2.77
C GLY A 85 -3.37 -5.82 -4.24
N GLY A 86 -4.17 -6.84 -4.56
CA GLY A 86 -4.42 -7.27 -5.94
C GLY A 86 -3.46 -8.35 -6.45
N TYR A 87 -2.94 -9.18 -5.54
CA TYR A 87 -2.16 -10.37 -5.88
C TYR A 87 -0.96 -10.08 -6.80
N TRP A 88 -0.33 -8.90 -6.62
CA TRP A 88 0.79 -8.40 -7.44
C TRP A 88 0.50 -8.28 -8.94
N GLN A 89 -0.76 -8.34 -9.36
CA GLN A 89 -1.17 -8.34 -10.77
C GLN A 89 -2.42 -7.50 -11.03
N PHE A 90 -2.92 -6.80 -10.01
CA PHE A 90 -4.16 -6.04 -10.07
C PHE A 90 -4.12 -4.86 -9.10
N LEU A 91 -5.00 -3.88 -9.35
CA LEU A 91 -5.04 -2.57 -8.67
C LEU A 91 -3.78 -1.72 -8.90
N SER A 92 -3.86 -0.47 -8.45
CA SER A 92 -2.79 0.52 -8.54
C SER A 92 -2.95 1.58 -7.45
N LYS A 93 -2.10 2.62 -7.50
CA LYS A 93 -2.28 3.83 -6.67
C LYS A 93 -3.61 4.55 -6.93
N GLU A 94 -4.21 4.38 -8.12
CA GLU A 94 -5.50 5.00 -8.48
C GLU A 94 -6.66 4.48 -7.62
N GLU A 95 -6.53 3.30 -7.02
CA GLU A 95 -7.50 2.69 -6.11
C GLU A 95 -7.09 2.79 -4.64
N SER A 96 -6.12 3.65 -4.31
CA SER A 96 -5.43 3.62 -3.02
C SER A 96 -5.61 4.86 -2.14
N GLY A 97 -6.33 5.88 -2.60
CA GLY A 97 -6.56 7.13 -1.87
C GLY A 97 -7.76 7.13 -0.94
N PHE A 98 -8.57 6.05 -0.92
CA PHE A 98 -9.88 6.00 -0.27
C PHE A 98 -9.89 6.31 1.24
N MET A 99 -8.75 6.12 1.92
CA MET A 99 -8.60 6.40 3.36
C MET A 99 -8.00 7.78 3.67
N ALA A 100 -7.66 8.58 2.65
CA ALA A 100 -6.87 9.80 2.84
C ALA A 100 -7.63 10.89 3.61
N VAL A 101 -8.89 11.18 3.25
CA VAL A 101 -9.69 12.28 3.85
C VAL A 101 -9.69 12.29 5.39
N PRO A 102 -10.08 11.20 6.08
CA PRO A 102 -10.06 11.21 7.54
C PRO A 102 -8.66 11.36 8.14
N LEU A 103 -7.62 10.86 7.46
CA LEU A 103 -6.23 10.94 7.93
C LEU A 103 -5.66 12.35 7.76
N VAL A 104 -5.85 12.99 6.60
CA VAL A 104 -5.39 14.36 6.37
C VAL A 104 -6.10 15.36 7.30
N HIS A 105 -7.38 15.13 7.63
CA HIS A 105 -8.09 15.92 8.65
C HIS A 105 -7.51 15.75 10.06
N LYS A 106 -6.77 14.67 10.32
CA LYS A 106 -6.03 14.44 11.57
C LYS A 106 -4.57 14.91 11.50
N GLY A 107 -4.19 15.61 10.43
CA GLY A 107 -2.82 16.12 10.27
C GLY A 107 -1.83 15.07 9.75
N VAL A 108 -2.30 13.96 9.18
CA VAL A 108 -1.47 12.86 8.69
C VAL A 108 -1.25 13.01 7.19
N VAL A 109 0.00 12.92 6.73
CA VAL A 109 0.32 12.78 5.30
C VAL A 109 0.02 11.35 4.85
N VAL A 110 -0.67 11.18 3.73
CA VAL A 110 -0.93 9.84 3.17
C VAL A 110 -0.26 9.72 1.82
N VAL A 111 0.53 8.66 1.63
CA VAL A 111 1.25 8.37 0.40
C VAL A 111 0.73 7.05 -0.16
N ALA A 112 0.00 7.09 -1.26
CA ALA A 112 -0.34 5.91 -2.04
C ALA A 112 0.79 5.60 -3.02
N VAL A 113 1.41 4.43 -2.88
CA VAL A 113 2.54 4.01 -3.71
C VAL A 113 2.05 3.17 -4.88
N GLY A 114 2.35 3.60 -6.10
CA GLY A 114 2.31 2.73 -7.27
C GLY A 114 3.59 1.90 -7.35
N TYR A 115 3.52 0.72 -7.94
CA TYR A 115 4.67 -0.10 -8.35
C TYR A 115 4.27 -0.94 -9.56
N ASP A 116 5.24 -1.43 -10.31
CA ASP A 116 4.96 -2.31 -11.44
C ASP A 116 4.36 -3.63 -10.95
N ILE A 117 3.40 -4.16 -11.69
CA ILE A 117 2.71 -5.42 -11.39
C ILE A 117 3.01 -6.47 -12.46
N ALA A 118 2.75 -7.74 -12.16
CA ALA A 118 2.90 -8.83 -13.11
C ALA A 118 1.97 -8.63 -14.33
N PRO A 119 2.38 -9.09 -15.53
CA PRO A 119 3.65 -9.77 -15.83
C PRO A 119 4.83 -8.82 -16.09
N LYS A 120 4.61 -7.50 -16.12
CA LYS A 120 5.68 -6.52 -16.38
C LYS A 120 6.73 -6.52 -15.28
N GLY A 121 6.30 -6.58 -14.03
CA GLY A 121 7.15 -6.72 -12.85
C GLY A 121 7.15 -8.13 -12.27
N ASN A 122 8.15 -8.40 -11.43
CA ASN A 122 8.20 -9.59 -10.57
C ASN A 122 8.32 -9.15 -9.10
N MET A 123 8.24 -10.10 -8.17
CA MET A 123 8.24 -9.80 -6.74
C MET A 123 9.51 -9.07 -6.27
N ASP A 124 10.69 -9.44 -6.79
CA ASP A 124 11.95 -8.79 -6.44
C ASP A 124 11.97 -7.33 -6.90
N LEU A 125 11.49 -7.07 -8.11
CA LEU A 125 11.37 -5.71 -8.64
C LEU A 125 10.39 -4.89 -7.80
N MET A 126 9.22 -5.44 -7.45
CA MET A 126 8.21 -4.77 -6.64
C MET A 126 8.75 -4.40 -5.26
N VAL A 127 9.44 -5.32 -4.59
CA VAL A 127 10.08 -5.07 -3.29
C VAL A 127 11.14 -3.96 -3.44
N SER A 128 11.95 -4.02 -4.49
CA SER A 128 12.98 -3.00 -4.78
C SER A 128 12.37 -1.62 -5.06
N GLN A 129 11.26 -1.56 -5.82
CA GLN A 129 10.51 -0.35 -6.10
C GLN A 129 9.93 0.26 -4.83
N VAL A 130 9.29 -0.54 -3.96
CA VAL A 130 8.74 -0.02 -2.70
C VAL A 130 9.85 0.45 -1.74
N ARG A 131 11.03 -0.20 -1.73
CA ARG A 131 12.18 0.33 -0.96
C ARG A 131 12.60 1.71 -1.47
N ARG A 132 12.69 1.89 -2.80
CA ARG A 132 12.98 3.21 -3.40
C ARG A 132 11.91 4.24 -3.08
N SER A 133 10.64 3.85 -3.06
CA SER A 133 9.55 4.77 -2.69
C SER A 133 9.71 5.29 -1.26
N VAL A 134 10.07 4.42 -0.31
CA VAL A 134 10.36 4.80 1.08
C VAL A 134 11.54 5.77 1.16
N VAL A 135 12.64 5.48 0.45
CA VAL A 135 13.81 6.37 0.38
C VAL A 135 13.41 7.75 -0.14
N SER A 136 12.67 7.78 -1.25
CA SER A 136 12.20 9.02 -1.87
C SER A 136 11.31 9.84 -0.94
N VAL A 137 10.35 9.18 -0.27
CA VAL A 137 9.47 9.83 0.71
C VAL A 137 10.26 10.45 1.85
N ILE A 138 11.24 9.74 2.42
CA ILE A 138 12.03 10.27 3.55
C ILE A 138 12.91 11.45 3.14
N GLN A 139 13.44 11.42 1.92
CA GLN A 139 14.24 12.52 1.39
C GLN A 139 13.39 13.76 1.09
N GLN A 140 12.14 13.58 0.63
CA GLN A 140 11.22 14.68 0.35
C GLN A 140 10.56 15.24 1.62
N TYR A 141 10.27 14.39 2.60
CA TYR A 141 9.58 14.72 3.84
C TYR A 141 10.55 14.55 5.03
N SER A 142 11.53 15.45 5.12
CA SER A 142 12.60 15.41 6.14
C SER A 142 12.13 15.70 7.58
N HIS A 143 10.91 16.22 7.74
CA HIS A 143 10.33 16.58 9.03
C HIS A 143 9.04 15.78 9.28
N ILE A 144 9.20 14.47 9.48
CA ILE A 144 8.10 13.58 9.88
C ILE A 144 8.29 13.07 11.31
N SER A 145 7.20 13.02 12.06
CA SER A 145 7.20 12.57 13.47
C SER A 145 7.23 11.05 13.57
N GLY A 146 6.93 10.39 12.44
CA GLY A 146 6.97 8.95 12.30
C GLY A 146 6.46 8.51 10.94
N LEU A 147 7.01 7.42 10.43
CA LEU A 147 6.57 6.73 9.22
C LEU A 147 5.76 5.49 9.62
N TYR A 148 4.57 5.34 9.07
CA TYR A 148 3.71 4.18 9.29
C TYR A 148 3.50 3.45 7.97
N LEU A 149 3.60 2.13 8.00
CA LEU A 149 3.34 1.27 6.84
C LEU A 149 1.95 0.66 6.97
N CYS A 150 1.15 0.80 5.92
CA CYS A 150 -0.14 0.14 5.79
C CYS A 150 -0.15 -0.63 4.48
N GLY A 151 -0.46 -1.92 4.52
CA GLY A 151 -0.56 -2.74 3.33
C GLY A 151 -1.75 -3.68 3.42
N HIS A 152 -2.41 -3.93 2.30
CA HIS A 152 -3.51 -4.87 2.22
C HIS A 152 -3.16 -6.07 1.33
N SER A 153 -3.36 -7.30 1.81
CA SER A 153 -3.10 -8.53 1.06
C SER A 153 -1.66 -8.57 0.50
N ALA A 154 -1.47 -8.59 -0.83
CA ALA A 154 -0.16 -8.50 -1.50
C ALA A 154 0.67 -7.28 -1.05
N GLY A 155 0.02 -6.16 -0.73
CA GLY A 155 0.68 -4.97 -0.16
C GLY A 155 1.14 -5.16 1.28
N ALA A 156 0.44 -6.00 2.07
CA ALA A 156 0.89 -6.36 3.41
C ALA A 156 2.16 -7.21 3.37
N HIS A 157 2.26 -8.11 2.39
CA HIS A 157 3.50 -8.82 2.10
C HIS A 157 4.63 -7.83 1.76
N LEU A 158 4.40 -6.86 0.86
CA LEU A 158 5.40 -5.85 0.53
C LEU A 158 5.80 -5.05 1.79
N ALA A 159 4.87 -4.63 2.63
CA ALA A 159 5.16 -3.96 3.90
C ALA A 159 6.06 -4.80 4.82
N ALA A 160 5.83 -6.12 4.92
CA ALA A 160 6.69 -7.02 5.69
C ALA A 160 8.12 -7.10 5.11
N MET A 161 8.26 -7.09 3.78
CA MET A 161 9.56 -7.03 3.12
C MET A 161 10.30 -5.71 3.39
N ILE A 162 9.57 -4.60 3.48
CA ILE A 162 10.10 -3.28 3.86
C ILE A 162 10.59 -3.29 5.31
N LEU A 163 9.84 -3.87 6.24
CA LEU A 163 10.27 -4.03 7.63
C LEU A 163 11.52 -4.90 7.79
N SER A 164 11.76 -5.82 6.84
CA SER A 164 12.92 -6.72 6.83
C SER A 164 14.12 -6.14 6.07
N THR A 165 14.07 -4.86 5.67
CA THR A 165 15.12 -4.22 4.87
C THR A 165 16.26 -3.72 5.75
N ASP A 166 17.49 -4.03 5.34
CA ASP A 166 18.69 -3.39 5.87
C ASP A 166 18.83 -1.98 5.26
N TRP A 167 18.34 -0.98 5.98
CA TRP A 167 18.32 0.41 5.52
C TRP A 167 19.69 1.07 5.44
N SER A 168 20.74 0.49 6.05
CA SER A 168 22.10 1.00 5.93
C SER A 168 22.60 1.01 4.48
N GLN A 169 22.10 0.08 3.66
CA GLN A 169 22.41 -0.03 2.22
C GLN A 169 21.84 1.13 1.40
N TYR A 170 20.85 1.84 1.94
CA TYR A 170 20.16 2.96 1.29
C TYR A 170 20.57 4.31 1.89
N SER A 171 21.52 4.35 2.83
CA SER A 171 21.97 5.57 3.52
C SER A 171 20.83 6.38 4.16
N VAL A 172 19.75 5.70 4.57
CA VAL A 172 18.62 6.31 5.28
C VAL A 172 18.31 5.52 6.54
N THR A 173 17.62 6.13 7.49
CA THR A 173 17.07 5.44 8.66
C THR A 173 15.61 5.84 8.80
N PRO A 174 14.69 5.07 8.22
CA PRO A 174 13.28 5.40 8.29
C PRO A 174 12.81 5.33 9.76
N GLN A 175 12.15 6.38 10.24
CA GLN A 175 11.53 6.37 11.57
C GLN A 175 10.23 5.55 11.55
N ILE A 176 10.31 4.27 11.19
CA ILE A 176 9.13 3.40 11.11
C ILE A 176 8.56 3.21 12.53
N LYS A 177 7.31 3.60 12.71
CA LYS A 177 6.55 3.48 13.96
C LYS A 177 5.47 2.42 13.83
N GLY A 178 5.07 1.85 14.96
CA GLY A 178 4.01 0.85 15.08
C GLY A 178 4.19 0.03 16.35
N GLU A 179 3.13 -0.66 16.78
CA GLU A 179 3.27 -1.67 17.83
C GLU A 179 3.88 -2.93 17.23
N ARG A 180 5.09 -3.29 17.68
CA ARG A 180 5.60 -4.64 17.50
C ARG A 180 4.81 -5.51 18.47
N LEU A 181 4.02 -6.47 17.97
CA LEU A 181 3.57 -7.57 18.80
C LEU A 181 4.83 -8.31 19.24
N GLU A 182 5.30 -8.03 20.46
CA GLU A 182 6.28 -8.89 21.12
C GLU A 182 5.58 -10.22 21.34
N VAL A 183 5.78 -11.15 20.42
CA VAL A 183 5.43 -12.55 20.66
C VAL A 183 6.49 -13.08 21.61
N SER A 184 6.20 -12.99 22.90
CA SER A 184 6.92 -13.73 23.93
C SER A 184 6.90 -15.22 23.54
N ARG A 185 8.10 -15.76 23.32
CA ARG A 185 8.32 -17.19 23.10
C ARG A 185 8.06 -17.98 24.37
#